data_AF-A0A523VE69-F1
#
_entry.id   AF-A0A523VE69-F1
#
_cell.length_a   1.000
_cell.length_b   1.000
_cell.length_c   1.000
_cell.angle_alpha   90.00
_cell.angle_beta   90.00
_cell.angle_gamma   90.00
#
_symmetry.space_group_name_H-M   'P 1'
#
loop_
_entity.id
_entity.type
_entity.pdbx_description
1 polymer ?
#
loop_
_entity_poly.entity_id
_entity_poly.type
_entity_poly.pdbx_seq_one_letter_code
_entity_poly.pdbx_strand_id
1 'polypeptide(L)'
;MNNQTDGESQTRRTLAHVAVATFTLVTTSLACIAPQPTVEPTPSPSATPLPSATPSPTLDPLEYAVDFTLAQGDGPEFTLSEQLAAGPVVIAFFQRGGG
;
A
#
# COMPACT_ATOMS: atom_id res chain seq x y z
N MET A 1 70.47 26.11 -50.97
CA MET A 1 69.06 26.35 -50.59
C MET A 1 68.28 25.06 -50.84
N ASN A 2 67.38 24.52 -50.01
CA ASN A 2 66.87 24.78 -48.67
C ASN A 2 66.03 23.53 -48.31
N ASN A 3 66.53 22.58 -47.51
CA ASN A 3 65.75 21.38 -47.12
C ASN A 3 65.40 21.39 -45.61
N GLN A 4 65.21 22.57 -45.03
CA GLN A 4 65.05 22.72 -43.58
C GLN A 4 63.65 23.18 -43.15
N THR A 5 62.67 23.17 -44.05
CA THR A 5 61.33 23.75 -43.81
C THR A 5 60.22 22.70 -43.60
N ASP A 6 60.45 21.44 -43.95
CA ASP A 6 59.44 20.38 -43.83
C ASP A 6 59.33 19.80 -42.40
N GLY A 7 60.46 19.61 -41.70
CA GLY A 7 60.46 19.01 -40.36
C GLY A 7 59.82 19.90 -39.29
N GLU A 8 60.09 21.21 -39.32
CA GLU A 8 59.51 22.20 -38.40
C GLU A 8 58.00 22.37 -38.63
N SER A 9 57.56 22.40 -39.89
CA SER A 9 56.13 22.48 -40.24
C SER A 9 55.36 21.24 -39.81
N GLN A 10 55.93 20.04 -39.98
CA GLN A 10 55.29 18.81 -39.51
C GLN A 10 55.26 18.75 -37.98
N THR A 11 56.33 19.17 -37.31
CA THR A 11 56.40 19.21 -35.84
C THR A 11 55.35 20.18 -35.28
N ARG A 12 55.20 21.36 -35.87
CA ARG A 12 54.17 22.34 -35.49
C ARG A 12 52.75 21.86 -35.76
N ARG A 13 52.51 21.16 -36.87
CA ARG A 13 51.20 20.56 -37.18
C ARG A 13 50.83 19.44 -36.20
N THR A 14 51.79 18.62 -35.81
CA THR A 14 51.61 17.56 -34.81
C THR A 14 51.37 18.17 -33.44
N LEU A 15 52.14 19.18 -33.02
CA LEU A 15 51.90 19.88 -31.75
C LEU A 15 50.52 20.55 -31.72
N ALA A 16 50.11 21.19 -32.82
CA ALA A 16 48.79 21.82 -32.93
C ALA A 16 47.67 20.78 -32.84
N HIS A 17 47.81 19.62 -33.50
CA HIS A 17 46.85 18.53 -33.38
C HIS A 17 46.78 17.97 -31.97
N VAL A 18 47.93 17.76 -31.32
CA VAL A 18 47.99 17.27 -29.94
C VAL A 18 47.37 18.31 -29.00
N ALA A 19 47.65 19.59 -29.18
CA ALA A 19 47.08 20.67 -28.37
C ALA A 19 45.56 20.81 -28.56
N VAL A 20 45.06 20.70 -29.80
CA VAL A 20 43.61 20.70 -30.08
C VAL A 20 42.95 19.47 -29.47
N ALA A 21 43.56 18.28 -29.59
CA ALA A 21 43.03 17.05 -29.03
C ALA A 21 42.97 17.10 -27.50
N THR A 22 44.03 17.57 -26.82
CA THR A 22 44.06 17.69 -25.36
C THR A 22 43.13 18.80 -24.87
N PHE A 23 43.08 19.95 -25.55
CA PHE A 23 42.15 21.03 -25.22
C PHE A 23 40.69 20.56 -25.34
N THR A 24 40.36 19.86 -26.43
CA THR A 24 39.01 19.29 -26.62
C THR A 24 38.70 18.32 -25.49
N LEU A 25 39.59 17.36 -25.19
CA LEU A 25 39.38 16.38 -24.11
C LEU A 25 39.16 17.02 -22.74
N VAL A 26 39.94 18.07 -22.42
CA VAL A 26 39.82 18.82 -21.15
C VAL A 26 38.52 19.64 -21.11
N THR A 27 38.10 20.23 -22.23
CA THR A 27 36.82 20.94 -22.28
C THR A 27 35.62 20.00 -22.21
N THR A 28 35.69 18.81 -22.79
CA THR A 28 34.62 17.80 -22.70
C THR A 28 34.53 17.20 -21.29
N SER A 29 35.66 17.06 -20.57
CA SER A 29 35.66 16.54 -19.20
C SER A 29 35.11 17.54 -18.17
N LEU A 30 35.26 18.84 -18.41
CA LEU A 30 34.74 19.91 -17.54
C LEU A 30 33.23 20.17 -17.70
N ALA A 31 32.61 19.73 -18.79
CA ALA A 31 31.18 19.96 -19.05
C ALA A 31 30.23 18.99 -18.33
N CYS A 32 30.76 17.99 -17.61
CA CYS A 32 29.96 16.94 -16.97
C CYS A 32 29.85 17.10 -15.44
N ILE A 33 29.48 18.29 -14.99
CA ILE A 33 28.83 18.45 -13.68
C ILE A 33 27.42 18.95 -13.95
N ALA A 34 26.60 18.08 -14.55
CA ALA A 34 25.17 18.29 -14.55
C ALA A 34 24.70 18.21 -13.08
N PRO A 35 23.88 19.15 -12.58
CA PRO A 35 23.29 19.00 -11.25
C PRO A 35 22.51 17.69 -11.24
N GLN A 36 22.86 16.82 -10.30
CA GLN A 36 22.14 15.58 -10.07
C GLN A 36 20.67 15.93 -9.82
N PRO A 37 19.70 15.34 -10.55
CA PRO A 37 18.29 15.63 -10.31
C PRO A 37 17.98 15.30 -8.85
N THR A 38 17.51 16.31 -8.12
CA THR A 38 17.04 16.13 -6.75
C THR A 38 15.81 15.23 -6.81
N VAL A 39 15.93 14.01 -6.28
CA VAL A 39 14.79 13.12 -6.12
C VAL A 39 13.91 13.72 -5.04
N GLU A 40 12.74 14.23 -5.44
CA GLU A 40 11.72 14.68 -4.50
C GLU A 40 11.27 13.46 -3.67
N PRO A 41 11.19 13.56 -2.33
CA PRO A 41 10.72 12.46 -1.52
C PRO A 41 9.26 12.16 -1.89
N THR A 42 9.00 10.90 -2.26
CA THR A 42 7.64 10.40 -2.46
C THR A 42 6.81 10.68 -1.21
N PRO A 43 5.62 11.32 -1.31
CA PRO A 43 4.79 11.56 -0.14
C PRO A 43 4.43 10.22 0.52
N SER A 44 4.62 10.16 1.83
CA SER A 44 4.24 8.99 2.63
C SER A 44 2.72 8.77 2.50
N PRO A 45 2.26 7.52 2.32
CA PRO A 45 0.84 7.24 2.30
C PRO A 45 0.19 7.73 3.59
N SER A 46 -0.94 8.43 3.45
CA SER A 46 -1.76 8.84 4.59
C SER A 46 -2.36 7.59 5.23
N ALA A 47 -2.32 7.52 6.57
CA ALA A 47 -2.91 6.40 7.29
C ALA A 47 -4.42 6.35 7.03
N THR A 48 -4.92 5.20 6.60
CA THR A 48 -6.35 4.95 6.48
C THR A 48 -6.98 5.07 7.88
N PRO A 49 -8.06 5.85 8.06
CA PRO A 49 -8.74 5.90 9.35
C PRO A 49 -9.24 4.51 9.72
N LEU A 50 -8.99 4.11 10.96
CA LEU A 50 -9.51 2.87 11.51
C LEU A 50 -11.05 2.95 11.52
N PRO A 51 -11.78 1.92 11.06
CA PRO A 51 -13.23 1.90 11.19
C PRO A 51 -13.61 2.06 12.65
N SER A 52 -14.59 2.93 12.91
CA SER A 52 -15.17 3.08 14.24
C SER A 52 -15.79 1.75 14.67
N ALA A 53 -15.59 1.37 15.94
CA ALA A 53 -16.19 0.17 16.48
C ALA A 53 -17.72 0.28 16.37
N THR A 54 -18.35 -0.75 15.78
CA THR A 54 -19.81 -0.90 15.84
C THR A 54 -20.21 -0.97 17.31
N PRO A 55 -21.19 -0.16 17.78
CA PRO A 55 -21.65 -0.28 19.14
C PRO A 55 -22.16 -1.71 19.37
N SER A 56 -21.64 -2.35 20.41
CA SER A 56 -22.19 -3.62 20.88
C SER A 56 -23.61 -3.34 21.37
N PRO A 57 -24.61 -4.18 21.04
CA PRO A 57 -25.93 -4.01 21.61
C PRO A 57 -25.81 -4.06 23.13
N THR A 58 -26.15 -2.94 23.79
CA THR A 58 -26.40 -2.95 25.22
C THR A 58 -27.67 -3.75 25.41
N LEU A 59 -27.53 -5.00 25.83
CA LEU A 59 -28.64 -5.72 26.44
C LEU A 59 -28.88 -4.98 27.76
N ASP A 60 -29.90 -4.13 27.79
CA ASP A 60 -30.52 -3.75 29.06
C ASP A 60 -30.72 -5.05 29.84
N PRO A 61 -30.31 -5.14 31.12
CA PRO A 61 -30.66 -6.29 31.92
C PRO A 61 -32.18 -6.33 31.95
N LEU A 62 -32.77 -7.20 31.12
CA LEU A 62 -34.14 -7.62 31.31
C LEU A 62 -34.13 -8.22 32.70
N GLU A 63 -34.59 -7.46 33.70
CA GLU A 63 -34.68 -7.93 35.10
C GLU A 63 -35.53 -9.20 35.22
N TYR A 64 -36.18 -9.62 34.14
CA TYR A 64 -36.67 -10.96 33.92
C TYR A 64 -36.28 -11.42 32.51
N ALA A 65 -35.14 -12.09 32.37
CA ALA A 65 -34.91 -12.95 31.22
C ALA A 65 -35.97 -14.06 31.29
N VAL A 66 -37.11 -13.85 30.63
CA VAL A 66 -38.16 -14.87 30.53
C VAL A 66 -37.58 -16.01 29.71
N ASP A 67 -37.30 -17.13 30.37
CA ASP A 67 -36.98 -18.37 29.69
C ASP A 67 -38.30 -19.00 29.24
N PHE A 68 -38.42 -19.26 27.95
CA PHE A 68 -39.64 -19.83 27.37
C PHE A 68 -39.47 -21.33 27.25
N THR A 69 -40.44 -22.08 27.77
CA THR A 69 -40.54 -23.53 27.55
C THR A 69 -41.39 -23.78 26.31
N LEU A 70 -40.85 -24.50 25.33
CA LEU A 70 -41.54 -24.87 24.11
C LEU A 70 -41.82 -26.36 24.10
N ALA A 71 -43.07 -26.74 23.83
CA ALA A 71 -43.44 -28.12 23.57
C ALA A 71 -43.04 -28.50 22.15
N GLN A 72 -42.20 -29.52 22.03
CA GLN A 72 -41.92 -30.15 20.74
C GLN A 72 -43.09 -31.07 20.40
N GLY A 73 -43.63 -30.99 19.17
CA GLY A 73 -44.89 -31.63 18.78
C GLY A 73 -45.03 -33.12 19.13
N ASP A 74 -43.95 -33.89 19.09
CA ASP A 74 -43.88 -35.31 19.49
C ASP A 74 -42.71 -35.59 20.46
N GLY A 75 -42.13 -34.55 21.06
CA GLY A 75 -40.87 -34.62 21.78
C GLY A 75 -40.94 -34.06 23.21
N PRO A 76 -39.82 -34.13 23.95
CA PRO A 76 -39.72 -33.47 25.24
C PRO A 76 -39.83 -31.95 25.07
N GLU A 77 -40.34 -31.28 26.10
CA GLU A 77 -40.23 -29.84 26.19
C GLU A 77 -38.77 -29.44 26.34
N PHE A 78 -38.42 -28.27 25.80
CA PHE A 78 -37.09 -27.69 25.98
C PHE A 78 -37.21 -26.21 26.34
N THR A 79 -36.22 -25.69 27.05
CA THR A 79 -36.13 -24.25 27.33
C THR A 79 -35.27 -23.55 26.29
N LEU A 80 -35.53 -22.26 26.05
CA LEU A 80 -34.70 -21.47 25.15
C LEU A 80 -33.26 -21.35 25.67
N SER A 81 -33.06 -21.26 26.97
CA SER A 81 -31.71 -21.24 27.56
C SER A 81 -30.91 -22.49 27.20
N GLU A 82 -31.54 -23.67 27.23
CA GLU A 82 -30.89 -24.93 26.86
C GLU A 82 -30.46 -24.93 25.39
N GLN A 83 -31.33 -24.46 24.50
CA GLN A 83 -31.02 -24.38 23.06
C GLN A 83 -29.92 -23.35 22.77
N LEU A 84 -29.94 -22.21 23.44
CA LEU A 84 -28.91 -21.17 23.29
C LEU A 84 -27.53 -21.62 23.80
N ALA A 85 -27.48 -22.51 24.79
CA ALA A 85 -26.23 -23.08 25.27
C ALA A 85 -25.54 -23.96 24.21
N ALA A 86 -26.31 -24.57 23.29
CA ALA A 86 -25.79 -25.38 22.19
C ALA A 86 -25.36 -24.54 20.96
N GLY A 87 -25.84 -23.30 20.83
CA GLY A 87 -25.48 -22.39 19.75
C GLY A 87 -26.58 -21.41 19.35
N PRO A 88 -26.42 -20.68 18.23
CA PRO A 88 -27.42 -19.73 17.76
C PRO A 88 -28.75 -20.40 17.38
N VAL A 89 -29.87 -19.83 17.85
CA VAL A 89 -31.23 -20.36 17.63
C VAL A 89 -32.05 -19.35 16.83
N VAL A 90 -32.81 -19.83 15.84
CA VAL A 90 -33.79 -19.03 15.07
C VAL A 90 -35.20 -19.37 15.54
N ILE A 91 -35.97 -18.36 15.93
CA ILE A 91 -37.37 -18.52 16.36
C ILE A 91 -38.28 -17.97 15.26
N ALA A 92 -39.22 -18.79 14.79
CA ALA A 92 -40.23 -18.40 13.80
C ALA A 92 -41.64 -18.61 14.39
N PHE A 93 -42.47 -17.57 14.33
CA PHE A 93 -43.85 -17.62 14.78
C PHE A 93 -44.78 -17.78 13.58
N PHE A 94 -45.69 -18.74 13.65
CA PHE A 94 -46.73 -18.95 12.65
C PHE A 94 -48.08 -18.66 13.27
N GLN A 95 -48.85 -17.76 12.67
CA GLN A 95 -50.25 -17.63 13.02
C GLN A 95 -51.01 -18.81 12.42
N ARG A 96 -51.59 -19.65 13.28
CA ARG A 96 -52.56 -20.64 12.82
C ARG A 96 -53.81 -19.86 12.38
N GLY A 97 -54.02 -19.74 11.07
CA GLY A 97 -55.23 -19.15 10.53
C GLY A 97 -56.44 -19.88 11.10
N GLY A 98 -57.25 -19.18 11.89
CA GLY A 98 -58.51 -19.68 12.41
C GLY A 98 -59.52 -19.81 11.28
N GLY A 99 -60.17 -20.96 11.19
CA GLY A 99 -61.41 -21.16 10.42
C GLY A 99 -62.60 -21.05 11.35
#